data_AF-A0A7K6DNZ0-F1
#
_entry.id   AF-A0A7K6DNZ0-F1
#
_cell.length_a   1.000
_cell.length_b   1.000
_cell.length_c   1.000
_cell.angle_alpha   90.00
_cell.angle_beta   90.00
_cell.angle_gamma   90.00
#
_symmetry.space_group_name_H-M   'P 1'
#
loop_
_entity.id
_entity.type
_entity.pdbx_description
1 polymer ?
#
loop_
_entity_poly.entity_id
_entity_poly.type
_entity_poly.pdbx_seq_one_letter_code
_entity_poly.pdbx_strand_id
1 'polypeptide(L)'
;MLLQLLTALAAVAGAACSLVAEGCGAGAVSGVLPFTAGGFIYLGTVSVIPEILRDSGPAQALLQLLALLAGVAMMLLIAHYE
;
A
#
# COMPACT_ATOMS: atom_id res chain seq x y z
N MET A 1 16.53 -12.42 0.00
CA MET A 1 15.76 -13.40 0.80
C MET A 1 15.52 -12.89 2.22
N LEU A 2 16.55 -12.64 3.04
CA LEU A 2 16.37 -12.23 4.44
C LEU A 2 15.58 -10.92 4.63
N LEU A 3 15.75 -9.94 3.74
CA LEU A 3 15.00 -8.66 3.77
C LEU A 3 13.49 -8.84 3.53
N GLN A 4 13.09 -9.74 2.63
CA GLN A 4 11.67 -10.03 2.37
C GLN A 4 11.04 -10.78 3.55
N LEU A 5 11.82 -11.65 4.21
CA LEU A 5 11.37 -12.31 5.44
C LEU A 5 11.15 -11.27 6.55
N LEU A 6 12.05 -10.30 6.69
CA LEU A 6 11.93 -9.23 7.66
C LEU A 6 10.70 -8.35 7.41
N THR A 7 10.41 -7.98 6.16
CA THR A 7 9.20 -7.20 5.83
C THR A 7 7.93 -8.00 6.08
N ALA A 8 7.93 -9.32 5.81
CA ALA A 8 6.81 -10.19 6.13
C ALA A 8 6.59 -10.31 7.66
N LEU A 9 7.66 -10.47 8.44
CA LEU A 9 7.60 -10.48 9.90
C LEU A 9 7.09 -9.14 10.45
N ALA A 10 7.51 -8.01 9.89
CA ALA A 10 7.01 -6.70 10.26
C ALA A 10 5.50 -6.56 10.00
N ALA A 11 5.00 -7.09 8.88
CA ALA A 11 3.57 -7.10 8.57
C ALA A 11 2.75 -7.94 9.58
N VAL A 12 3.24 -9.13 9.93
CA VAL A 12 2.60 -10.00 10.94
C VAL A 12 2.60 -9.33 12.32
N ALA A 13 3.73 -8.73 12.72
CA ALA A 13 3.83 -7.99 13.98
C ALA A 13 2.88 -6.78 14.01
N GLY A 14 2.80 -6.02 12.91
CA GLY A 14 1.88 -4.89 12.79
C GLY A 14 0.41 -5.29 12.95
N ALA A 15 0.00 -6.40 12.31
CA ALA A 15 -1.35 -6.94 12.46
C ALA A 15 -1.65 -7.39 13.91
N ALA A 16 -0.70 -8.09 14.55
CA ALA A 16 -0.82 -8.49 15.95
C ALA A 16 -0.95 -7.28 16.89
N CYS A 17 -0.11 -6.25 16.70
CA CYS A 17 -0.20 -5.00 17.46
C CYS A 17 -1.54 -4.27 17.24
N SER A 18 -2.06 -4.24 16.01
CA SER A 18 -3.35 -3.61 15.69
C SER A 18 -4.51 -4.27 16.42
N LEU A 19 -4.54 -5.61 16.45
CA LEU A 19 -5.57 -6.38 17.15
C LEU A 19 -5.55 -6.14 18.67
N VAL A 20 -4.35 -6.07 19.27
CA VAL A 20 -4.21 -5.76 20.70
C VAL A 20 -4.61 -4.32 21.01
N ALA A 21 -4.26 -3.37 20.13
CA ALA A 21 -4.57 -1.94 20.30
C ALA A 21 -6.08 -1.64 20.21
N GLU A 22 -6.84 -2.44 19.46
CA GLU A 22 -8.30 -2.32 19.36
C GLU A 22 -8.98 -2.47 20.72
N GLY A 23 -8.41 -3.28 21.63
CA GLY A 23 -8.88 -3.44 23.01
C GLY A 23 -8.57 -2.28 23.96
N CYS A 24 -7.69 -1.34 23.59
CA CYS A 24 -7.26 -0.21 24.43
C CYS A 24 -8.09 1.07 24.25
N GLY A 25 -9.14 1.04 23.41
CA GLY A 25 -10.08 2.15 23.21
C GLY A 25 -9.98 2.81 21.83
N ALA A 26 -11.09 3.43 21.40
CA ALA A 26 -11.29 3.93 20.03
C ALA A 26 -10.24 4.93 19.52
N GLY A 27 -9.56 5.65 20.41
CA GLY A 27 -8.51 6.60 20.04
C GLY A 27 -7.20 5.94 19.56
N ALA A 28 -6.90 4.71 20.01
CA ALA A 28 -5.63 4.04 19.74
C ALA A 28 -5.44 3.66 18.26
N VAL A 29 -6.53 3.42 17.53
CA VAL A 29 -6.50 2.92 16.14
C VAL A 29 -6.78 4.03 15.11
N SER A 30 -7.32 5.19 15.53
CA SER A 30 -7.77 6.25 14.60
C SER A 30 -6.67 6.83 13.71
N GLY A 31 -5.41 6.78 14.16
CA GLY A 31 -4.25 7.27 13.41
C GLY A 31 -3.67 6.26 12.41
N VAL A 32 -4.05 4.99 12.48
CA VAL A 32 -3.44 3.93 11.67
C VAL A 32 -3.86 4.06 10.21
N LEU A 33 -5.15 4.24 9.93
CA LEU A 33 -5.69 4.44 8.57
C LEU A 33 -5.02 5.60 7.80
N PRO A 34 -4.96 6.84 8.34
CA PRO A 34 -4.33 7.94 7.61
C PRO A 34 -2.81 7.73 7.45
N PHE A 35 -2.16 7.06 8.41
CA PHE A 35 -0.75 6.70 8.29
C PHE A 35 -0.51 5.69 7.15
N THR A 36 -1.29 4.61 7.08
CA THR A 36 -1.15 3.58 6.03
C THR A 36 -1.55 4.12 4.66
N ALA A 37 -2.61 4.93 4.59
CA ALA A 37 -3.02 5.58 3.34
C ALA A 37 -1.95 6.53 2.82
N GLY A 38 -1.35 7.35 3.70
CA GLY A 38 -0.24 8.23 3.35
C GLY A 38 0.98 7.46 2.83
N GLY A 39 1.34 6.35 3.48
CA GLY A 39 2.43 5.48 3.02
C GLY A 39 2.18 4.88 1.63
N PHE A 40 0.96 4.38 1.36
CA PHE A 40 0.59 3.85 0.06
C PHE A 40 0.65 4.93 -1.05
N ILE A 41 0.12 6.12 -0.76
CA ILE A 41 0.18 7.26 -1.71
C ILE A 41 1.62 7.68 -1.97
N TYR A 42 2.47 7.74 -0.95
CA TYR A 42 3.90 8.06 -1.10
C TYR A 42 4.61 7.04 -1.99
N LEU A 43 4.42 5.75 -1.73
CA LEU A 43 4.99 4.67 -2.56
C LEU A 43 4.52 4.77 -4.02
N GLY A 44 3.23 5.01 -4.24
CA GLY A 44 2.67 5.14 -5.58
C GLY A 44 3.20 6.36 -6.35
N THR A 45 3.23 7.52 -5.70
CA THR A 45 3.48 8.82 -6.36
C THR A 45 4.93 9.26 -6.40
N VAL A 46 5.73 8.91 -5.38
CA VAL A 46 7.12 9.37 -5.25
C VAL A 46 8.12 8.28 -5.62
N SER A 47 7.77 7.01 -5.46
CA SER A 47 8.61 5.89 -5.91
C SER A 47 8.17 5.33 -7.26
N VAL A 48 6.98 4.74 -7.32
CA VAL A 48 6.57 3.91 -8.47
C VAL A 48 6.32 4.74 -9.75
N ILE A 49 5.54 5.83 -9.68
CA ILE A 49 5.26 6.67 -10.86
C ILE A 49 6.55 7.24 -11.48
N PRO A 50 7.47 7.84 -10.70
CA PRO A 50 8.74 8.35 -11.25
C PRO A 50 9.61 7.24 -11.86
N GLU A 51 9.66 6.07 -11.24
CA GLU A 51 10.44 4.93 -11.73
C GLU A 51 9.92 4.41 -13.08
N ILE A 52 8.59 4.29 -13.23
CA ILE A 52 7.93 3.93 -14.50
C ILE A 52 8.28 4.95 -15.61
N LEU A 53 8.25 6.25 -15.31
CA LEU A 53 8.51 7.30 -16.29
C LEU A 53 9.99 7.42 -16.69
N ARG A 54 10.91 7.06 -15.78
CA ARG A 54 12.35 7.28 -15.96
C ARG A 54 13.04 6.10 -16.63
N ASP A 55 12.60 4.87 -16.33
CA ASP A 55 13.24 3.63 -16.79
C ASP A 55 12.44 2.87 -17.88
N SER A 56 11.29 3.39 -18.33
CA SER A 56 10.51 2.79 -19.44
C SER A 56 10.31 3.74 -20.63
N GLY A 57 10.26 3.17 -21.84
CA GLY A 57 9.85 3.92 -23.04
C GLY A 57 8.39 4.40 -22.93
N PRO A 58 7.99 5.46 -23.66
CA PRO A 58 6.71 6.16 -23.43
C PRO A 58 5.47 5.26 -23.58
N ALA A 59 5.48 4.32 -24.53
CA ALA A 59 4.38 3.36 -24.70
C ALA A 59 4.32 2.31 -23.57
N GLN A 60 5.48 1.85 -23.09
CA GLN A 60 5.58 0.88 -21.99
C GLN A 60 5.21 1.54 -20.65
N ALA A 61 5.64 2.78 -20.42
CA ALA A 61 5.26 3.57 -19.26
C ALA A 61 3.74 3.77 -19.18
N LEU A 62 3.09 4.06 -20.32
CA LEU A 62 1.63 4.17 -20.39
C LEU A 62 0.93 2.85 -20.02
N LEU A 63 1.40 1.71 -20.53
CA LEU A 63 0.84 0.40 -20.18
C LEU A 63 1.04 0.06 -18.70
N GLN A 64 2.20 0.35 -18.12
CA GLN A 64 2.47 0.14 -16.69
C GLN A 64 1.60 1.06 -15.82
N LEU A 65 1.37 2.31 -16.24
CA LEU A 65 0.45 3.21 -15.55
C LEU A 65 -1.00 2.71 -15.61
N LEU A 66 -1.45 2.22 -16.78
CA LEU A 66 -2.77 1.60 -16.91
C LEU A 66 -2.90 0.33 -16.04
N ALA A 67 -1.83 -0.48 -15.94
CA ALA A 67 -1.82 -1.64 -15.06
C ALA A 67 -1.87 -1.25 -13.57
N LEU A 68 -1.17 -0.19 -13.16
CA LEU A 68 -1.27 0.37 -11.82
C LEU A 68 -2.70 0.83 -11.51
N LEU A 69 -3.32 1.58 -12.44
CA LEU A 69 -4.71 2.03 -12.31
C LEU A 69 -5.70 0.86 -12.28
N ALA A 70 -5.47 -0.19 -13.06
CA ALA A 70 -6.28 -1.41 -13.01
C ALA A 70 -6.17 -2.10 -11.64
N GLY A 71 -4.98 -2.13 -11.04
CA GLY A 71 -4.78 -2.63 -9.67
C GLY A 71 -5.57 -1.82 -8.63
N VAL A 72 -5.55 -0.49 -8.73
CA VAL A 72 -6.35 0.39 -7.85
C VAL A 72 -7.85 0.17 -8.09
N ALA A 73 -8.29 0.04 -9.35
CA ALA A 73 -9.67 -0.24 -9.68
C ALA A 73 -10.15 -1.57 -9.07
N MET A 74 -9.30 -2.61 -9.08
CA MET A 74 -9.57 -3.88 -8.38
C MET A 74 -9.70 -3.69 -6.87
N MET A 75 -8.84 -2.90 -6.24
CA MET A 75 -8.96 -2.57 -4.81
C MET A 75 -10.28 -1.86 -4.49
N LEU A 76 -10.69 -0.89 -5.31
CA LEU A 76 -11.97 -0.18 -5.16
C LEU A 76 -13.16 -1.11 -5.37
N LEU A 77 -13.04 -2.04 -6.32
CA LEU A 77 -14.08 -3.03 -6.58
C LEU A 77 -14.26 -3.90 -5.34
N ILE A 78 -13.18 -4.48 -4.79
CA ILE A 78 -13.23 -5.26 -3.53
C ILE A 78 -13.86 -4.45 -2.40
N ALA A 79 -13.43 -3.20 -2.19
CA ALA A 79 -13.97 -2.33 -1.15
C ALA A 79 -15.46 -1.96 -1.32
N HIS A 80 -16.05 -2.16 -2.51
CA HIS A 80 -17.48 -1.97 -2.74
C HIS A 80 -18.31 -3.21 -2.42
N TYR A 81 -17.72 -4.40 -2.48
CA TYR A 81 -18.40 -5.68 -2.18
C TYR A 81 -18.07 -6.22 -0.78
N GLU A 82 -17.06 -5.68 -0.11
CA GLU A 82 -16.79 -5.78 1.34
C GLU A 82 -17.84 -5.01 2.16
#